data_AF-A0A9W5PCT1-F1
#
_entry.id   AF-A0A9W5PCT1-F1
#
_cell.length_a   1.000
_cell.length_b   1.000
_cell.length_c   1.000
_cell.angle_alpha   90.00
_cell.angle_beta   90.00
_cell.angle_gamma   90.00
#
_symmetry.space_group_name_H-M   'P 1'
#
loop_
_entity.id
_entity.type
_entity.pdbx_description
1 polymer ?
#
loop_
_entity_poly.entity_id
_entity_poly.type
_entity_poly.pdbx_seq_one_letter_code
_entity_poly.pdbx_strand_id
1 'polypeptide(L)'
;MQVFLYDDNFYFLRPKILSSPQSQMPDNSTTVKPPDGLWRPQFDKANNVWNESADQEYKDFQKNKYQDELEPNPIMEQLVTLGQQLADEKLARKQAEKAQNTLGIQLTEEVLARKEAEAWNQSLGEQMAILKLDILSLKGGMTSES
;
A
#
# COMPACT_ATOMS: atom_id res chain seq x y z
N MET A 1 -39.13 -10.35 11.14
CA MET A 1 -39.22 -11.54 10.25
C MET A 1 -38.76 -11.12 8.86
N GLN A 2 -37.98 -11.96 8.17
CA GLN A 2 -37.61 -11.71 6.76
C GLN A 2 -38.53 -12.51 5.84
N VAL A 3 -39.01 -11.85 4.78
CA VAL A 3 -39.80 -12.45 3.70
C VAL A 3 -39.13 -12.16 2.36
N PHE A 4 -39.45 -12.97 1.36
CA PHE A 4 -38.90 -12.88 0.01
C PHE A 4 -40.05 -12.50 -0.92
N LEU A 5 -39.93 -11.33 -1.54
CA LEU A 5 -40.96 -10.80 -2.44
C LEU A 5 -40.78 -11.37 -3.85
N TYR A 6 -41.89 -11.58 -4.53
CA TYR A 6 -41.93 -11.93 -5.95
C TYR A 6 -42.88 -11.02 -6.75
N ASP A 7 -42.72 -10.97 -8.06
CA ASP A 7 -43.59 -10.22 -8.97
C ASP A 7 -44.87 -10.98 -9.35
N ASP A 8 -45.69 -10.41 -10.21
CA ASP A 8 -46.95 -11.03 -10.69
C ASP A 8 -46.72 -12.35 -11.45
N ASN A 9 -45.50 -12.57 -11.97
CA ASN A 9 -45.07 -13.80 -12.65
C ASN A 9 -44.31 -14.75 -11.72
N PHE A 10 -44.30 -14.47 -10.41
CA PHE A 10 -43.61 -15.21 -9.37
C PHE A 10 -42.08 -15.16 -9.43
N TYR A 11 -41.48 -14.26 -10.20
CA TYR A 11 -40.04 -14.08 -10.18
C TYR A 11 -39.58 -13.39 -8.92
N PHE A 12 -38.45 -13.83 -8.37
CA PHE A 12 -37.85 -13.23 -7.19
C PHE A 12 -37.50 -11.76 -7.43
N LEU A 13 -37.92 -10.88 -6.50
CA LEU A 13 -37.62 -9.46 -6.53
C LEU A 13 -36.51 -9.08 -5.54
N ARG A 14 -36.80 -9.24 -4.25
CA ARG A 14 -35.88 -8.85 -3.16
C ARG A 14 -36.32 -9.42 -1.81
N PRO A 15 -35.39 -9.59 -0.86
CA PRO A 15 -35.77 -9.80 0.52
C PRO A 15 -36.35 -8.51 1.12
N LYS A 16 -37.29 -8.66 2.06
CA LYS A 16 -37.87 -7.57 2.86
C LYS A 16 -37.93 -7.98 4.32
N ILE A 17 -37.41 -7.12 5.19
CA ILE A 17 -37.55 -7.27 6.64
C ILE A 17 -38.85 -6.58 7.08
N LEU A 18 -39.73 -7.31 7.75
CA LEU A 18 -40.95 -6.75 8.35
C LEU A 18 -40.60 -6.11 9.69
N SER A 19 -41.07 -4.87 9.89
CA SER A 19 -40.76 -4.03 11.06
C SER A 19 -41.30 -4.57 12.39
N SER A 20 -42.38 -5.36 12.36
CA SER A 20 -42.93 -6.02 13.55
C SER A 20 -43.24 -7.50 13.26
N PRO A 21 -43.10 -8.41 14.25
CA PRO A 21 -43.57 -9.78 14.14
C PRO A 21 -45.09 -9.91 13.90
N GLN A 22 -45.88 -8.91 14.29
CA GLN A 22 -47.33 -8.89 14.04
C GLN A 22 -47.71 -8.24 12.70
N SER A 23 -46.73 -7.77 11.91
CA SER A 23 -47.01 -7.19 10.60
C SER A 23 -47.56 -8.26 9.65
N GLN A 24 -48.69 -7.96 9.00
CA GLN A 24 -49.26 -8.81 7.97
C GLN A 24 -48.24 -9.04 6.84
N MET A 25 -48.10 -10.31 6.44
CA MET A 25 -47.23 -10.69 5.35
C MET A 25 -47.80 -10.16 4.02
N PRO A 26 -47.00 -9.52 3.16
CA PRO A 26 -47.45 -9.12 1.82
C PRO A 26 -47.94 -10.34 1.01
N ASP A 27 -49.00 -10.17 0.23
CA ASP A 27 -49.59 -11.24 -0.58
C ASP A 27 -48.61 -11.81 -1.61
N ASN A 28 -47.69 -10.99 -2.10
CA ASN A 28 -46.65 -11.37 -3.05
C ASN A 28 -45.33 -11.78 -2.37
N SER A 29 -45.42 -12.52 -1.26
CA SER A 29 -44.24 -12.91 -0.49
C SER A 29 -44.30 -14.31 0.10
N THR A 30 -43.12 -14.85 0.37
CA THR A 30 -42.92 -16.15 1.04
C THR A 30 -41.84 -16.05 2.11
N THR A 31 -41.89 -16.92 3.11
CA THR A 31 -40.80 -17.06 4.09
C THR A 31 -39.68 -17.98 3.59
N VAL A 32 -39.88 -18.67 2.47
CA VAL A 32 -38.90 -19.59 1.88
C VAL A 32 -37.83 -18.79 1.11
N LYS A 33 -36.56 -18.96 1.47
CA LYS A 33 -35.43 -18.34 0.76
C LYS A 33 -35.21 -19.02 -0.60
N PRO A 34 -34.98 -18.28 -1.70
CA PRO A 34 -34.47 -18.86 -2.94
C PRO A 34 -33.14 -19.60 -2.70
N PRO A 35 -32.97 -20.83 -3.21
CA PRO A 35 -31.68 -21.50 -3.26
C PRO A 35 -30.62 -20.66 -3.95
N ASP A 36 -29.38 -20.74 -3.46
CA ASP A 36 -28.26 -20.05 -4.09
C ASP A 36 -27.94 -20.72 -5.45
N GLY A 37 -27.55 -19.93 -6.46
CA GLY A 37 -27.18 -20.42 -7.80
C GLY A 37 -28.30 -20.43 -8.84
N LEU A 38 -29.53 -20.10 -8.46
CA LEU A 38 -30.62 -19.86 -9.41
C LEU A 38 -30.42 -18.54 -10.15
N TRP A 39 -30.37 -18.58 -11.48
CA TRP A 39 -30.18 -17.40 -12.33
C TRP A 39 -31.46 -16.57 -12.44
N ARG A 40 -32.61 -17.24 -12.49
CA ARG A 40 -33.92 -16.60 -12.47
C ARG A 40 -34.86 -17.42 -11.58
N PRO A 41 -34.84 -17.18 -10.26
CA PRO A 41 -35.71 -17.91 -9.34
C PRO A 41 -37.18 -17.55 -9.59
N GLN A 42 -38.01 -18.56 -9.82
CA GLN A 42 -39.45 -18.44 -9.93
C GLN A 42 -40.12 -19.26 -8.84
N PHE A 43 -41.05 -18.64 -8.10
CA PHE A 43 -41.71 -19.25 -6.97
C PHE A 43 -42.93 -20.08 -7.42
N ASP A 44 -42.94 -21.36 -7.06
CA ASP A 44 -44.07 -22.25 -7.24
C ASP A 44 -44.93 -22.26 -5.97
N LYS A 45 -46.09 -21.61 -6.03
CA LYS A 45 -47.01 -21.53 -4.87
C LYS A 45 -47.62 -22.88 -4.49
N ALA A 46 -47.81 -23.79 -5.45
CA ALA A 46 -48.45 -25.08 -5.19
C ALA A 46 -47.52 -25.98 -4.37
N ASN A 47 -46.22 -25.94 -4.71
CA ASN A 47 -45.20 -26.74 -4.05
C ASN A 47 -44.43 -25.98 -2.96
N ASN A 48 -44.63 -24.67 -2.82
CA ASN A 48 -43.94 -23.78 -1.88
C ASN A 48 -42.40 -23.83 -2.03
N VAL A 49 -41.90 -23.88 -3.28
CA VAL A 49 -40.48 -23.98 -3.62
C VAL A 49 -40.08 -22.97 -4.69
N TRP A 50 -38.78 -22.70 -4.79
CA TRP A 50 -38.20 -21.88 -5.85
C TRP A 50 -37.58 -22.79 -6.91
N ASN A 51 -37.93 -22.54 -8.17
CA ASN A 51 -37.40 -23.27 -9.32
C ASN A 51 -36.53 -22.35 -10.17
N GLU A 52 -35.55 -22.93 -10.87
CA GLU A 52 -34.84 -22.24 -11.94
C GLU A 52 -35.77 -22.10 -13.15
N SER A 53 -35.97 -20.87 -13.61
CA SER A 53 -36.73 -20.59 -14.83
C SER A 53 -35.87 -20.00 -15.95
N ALA A 54 -34.58 -19.76 -15.71
CA ALA A 54 -33.68 -19.26 -16.74
C ALA A 54 -33.36 -20.38 -17.74
N ASP A 55 -33.74 -20.17 -18.99
CA ASP A 55 -33.25 -20.96 -20.11
C ASP A 55 -31.81 -20.60 -20.45
N GLN A 56 -31.23 -21.37 -21.38
CA GLN A 56 -29.85 -21.17 -21.80
C GLN A 56 -29.67 -19.81 -22.48
N GLU A 57 -30.65 -19.36 -23.26
CA GLU A 57 -30.65 -18.07 -23.95
C GLU A 57 -30.59 -16.89 -22.96
N TYR A 58 -31.39 -16.93 -21.90
CA TYR A 58 -31.36 -15.95 -20.82
C TYR A 58 -30.01 -15.95 -20.11
N LYS A 59 -29.45 -17.12 -19.81
CA LYS A 59 -28.13 -17.23 -19.15
C LYS A 59 -27.03 -16.66 -20.03
N ASP A 60 -27.07 -16.94 -21.32
CA ASP A 60 -26.08 -16.45 -22.27
C ASP A 60 -26.23 -14.94 -22.49
N PHE A 61 -27.47 -14.42 -22.58
CA PHE A 61 -27.73 -12.98 -22.59
C PHE A 61 -27.21 -12.28 -21.33
N GLN A 62 -27.44 -12.83 -20.14
CA GLN A 62 -26.96 -12.24 -18.88
C GLN A 62 -25.42 -12.28 -18.76
N LYS A 63 -24.77 -13.36 -19.25
CA LYS A 63 -23.30 -13.41 -19.33
C LYS A 63 -22.77 -12.37 -20.31
N ASN A 64 -23.42 -12.23 -21.45
CA ASN A 64 -22.97 -11.35 -22.54
C ASN A 64 -23.29 -9.87 -22.29
N LYS A 65 -24.29 -9.56 -21.44
CA LYS A 65 -24.62 -8.20 -21.00
C LYS A 65 -23.42 -7.44 -20.43
N TYR A 66 -22.43 -8.16 -19.93
CA TYR A 66 -21.18 -7.59 -19.39
C TYR A 66 -19.94 -7.95 -20.23
N GLN A 67 -20.08 -8.69 -21.34
CA GLN A 67 -18.97 -8.99 -22.25
C GLN A 67 -18.82 -7.94 -23.36
N ASP A 68 -19.90 -7.26 -23.77
CA ASP A 68 -19.86 -6.37 -24.93
C ASP A 68 -19.42 -4.92 -24.65
N GLU A 69 -19.03 -4.55 -23.43
CA GLU A 69 -18.50 -3.21 -23.13
C GLU A 69 -17.31 -3.27 -22.15
N LEU A 70 -16.21 -3.88 -22.60
CA LEU A 70 -14.90 -3.36 -22.19
C LEU A 70 -14.48 -2.33 -23.24
N GLU A 71 -15.21 -1.21 -23.32
CA GLU A 71 -14.57 0.00 -23.85
C GLU A 71 -13.26 0.19 -23.06
N PRO A 72 -12.13 0.55 -23.71
CA PRO A 72 -10.89 0.80 -23.01
C PRO A 72 -11.16 1.84 -21.93
N ASN A 73 -11.21 1.40 -20.67
CA ASN A 73 -11.54 2.29 -19.57
C ASN A 73 -10.28 3.12 -19.29
N PRO A 74 -10.26 4.41 -19.65
CA PRO A 74 -9.06 5.24 -19.50
C PRO A 74 -8.64 5.35 -18.03
N ILE A 75 -9.56 5.11 -17.08
CA ILE A 75 -9.26 5.05 -15.65
C ILE A 75 -8.43 3.81 -15.32
N MET A 76 -8.70 2.66 -15.95
CA MET A 76 -7.96 1.44 -15.70
C MET A 76 -6.52 1.53 -16.24
N GLU A 77 -6.33 2.13 -17.41
CA GLU A 77 -4.98 2.43 -17.93
C GLU A 77 -4.21 3.41 -17.04
N GLN A 78 -4.88 4.46 -16.54
CA GLN A 78 -4.29 5.39 -15.58
C GLN A 78 -3.90 4.69 -14.28
N LEU A 79 -4.73 3.79 -13.76
CA LEU A 79 -4.42 3.02 -12.54
C LEU A 79 -3.21 2.11 -12.73
N VAL A 80 -3.09 1.45 -13.89
CA VAL A 80 -1.89 0.65 -14.22
C VAL A 80 -0.65 1.53 -14.28
N THR A 81 -0.75 2.69 -14.93
CA THR A 81 0.36 3.65 -15.06
C THR A 81 0.78 4.20 -13.69
N LEU A 82 -0.17 4.61 -12.85
CA LEU A 82 0.11 5.07 -11.49
C LEU A 82 0.72 3.97 -10.62
N GLY A 83 0.24 2.73 -10.78
CA GLY A 83 0.81 1.56 -10.10
C GLY A 83 2.27 1.34 -10.46
N GLN A 84 2.61 1.45 -11.75
CA GLN A 84 3.98 1.33 -12.23
C GLN A 84 4.87 2.47 -11.70
N GLN A 85 4.42 3.72 -11.82
CA GLN A 85 5.15 4.88 -11.31
C GLN A 85 5.43 4.78 -9.80
N LEU A 86 4.46 4.30 -9.02
CA LEU A 86 4.64 4.11 -7.58
C LEU A 86 5.66 3.02 -7.27
N ALA A 87 5.69 1.94 -8.04
CA ALA A 87 6.68 0.87 -7.89
C ALA A 87 8.10 1.38 -8.19
N ASP A 88 8.26 2.14 -9.26
CA ASP A 88 9.54 2.72 -9.69
C ASP A 88 10.06 3.75 -8.69
N GLU A 89 9.20 4.67 -8.22
CA GLU A 89 9.54 5.66 -7.18
C GLU A 89 9.96 4.98 -5.88
N LYS A 90 9.27 3.91 -5.47
CA LYS A 90 9.62 3.16 -4.26
C LYS A 90 10.99 2.50 -4.38
N LEU A 91 11.34 1.99 -5.56
CA LEU A 91 12.66 1.43 -5.83
C LEU A 91 13.73 2.52 -5.78
N ALA A 92 13.50 3.66 -6.43
CA ALA A 92 14.41 4.81 -6.43
C ALA A 92 14.66 5.34 -5.01
N ARG A 93 13.62 5.50 -4.20
CA ARG A 93 13.76 5.89 -2.78
C ARG A 93 14.61 4.93 -1.98
N LYS A 94 14.41 3.62 -2.14
CA LYS A 94 15.21 2.61 -1.44
C LYS A 94 16.69 2.66 -1.84
N GLN A 95 17.00 2.99 -3.09
CA GLN A 95 18.37 3.19 -3.54
C GLN A 95 18.96 4.48 -2.98
N ALA A 96 18.19 5.58 -2.99
CA ALA A 96 18.61 6.86 -2.43
C ALA A 96 18.88 6.77 -0.91
N GLU A 97 18.03 6.08 -0.16
CA GLU A 97 18.22 5.84 1.28
C GLU A 97 19.52 5.07 1.56
N LYS A 98 19.80 4.02 0.79
CA LYS A 98 21.07 3.29 0.88
C LYS A 98 22.27 4.21 0.60
N ALA A 99 22.19 5.03 -0.44
CA ALA A 99 23.27 5.96 -0.78
C ALA A 99 23.49 6.99 0.34
N GLN A 100 22.42 7.55 0.92
CA GLN A 100 22.51 8.48 2.04
C GLN A 100 23.13 7.84 3.28
N ASN A 101 22.75 6.59 3.61
CA ASN A 101 23.34 5.88 4.75
C ASN A 101 24.84 5.64 4.55
N THR A 102 25.27 5.23 3.35
CA THR A 102 26.69 5.07 3.03
C THR A 102 27.45 6.40 3.16
N LEU A 103 26.91 7.48 2.60
CA LEU A 103 27.51 8.81 2.72
C LEU A 103 27.60 9.27 4.18
N GLY A 104 26.60 8.97 5.00
CA GLY A 104 26.60 9.27 6.43
C GLY A 104 27.73 8.55 7.19
N ILE A 105 27.98 7.27 6.86
CA ILE A 105 29.10 6.51 7.43
C ILE A 105 30.43 7.13 6.99
N GLN A 106 30.62 7.37 5.69
CA GLN A 106 31.86 7.95 5.15
C GLN A 106 32.16 9.32 5.75
N LEU A 107 31.14 10.17 5.92
CA LEU A 107 31.31 11.47 6.56
C LEU A 107 31.74 11.34 8.02
N THR A 108 31.18 10.36 8.74
CA THR A 108 31.55 10.11 10.14
C THR A 108 33.01 9.67 10.25
N GLU A 109 33.46 8.78 9.35
CA GLU A 109 34.85 8.33 9.26
C GLU A 109 35.80 9.49 8.93
N GLU A 110 35.47 10.32 7.94
CA GLU A 110 36.27 11.47 7.55
C GLU A 110 36.38 12.51 8.68
N VAL A 111 35.29 12.80 9.40
CA VAL A 111 35.30 13.71 10.55
C VAL A 111 36.21 13.18 11.66
N LEU A 112 36.19 11.86 11.91
CA LEU A 112 37.08 11.25 12.90
C LEU A 112 38.54 11.36 12.47
N ALA A 113 38.85 11.03 11.21
CA ALA A 113 40.21 11.13 10.68
C ALA A 113 40.76 12.56 10.73
N ARG A 114 39.92 13.58 10.44
CA ARG A 114 40.30 14.98 10.59
C ARG A 114 40.64 15.36 12.02
N LYS A 115 39.83 14.91 12.98
CA LYS A 115 40.06 15.18 14.40
C LYS A 115 41.39 14.58 14.87
N GLU A 116 41.71 13.37 14.43
CA GLU A 116 43.00 12.73 14.72
C GLU A 116 44.17 13.49 14.09
N ALA A 117 44.04 13.92 12.83
CA ALA A 117 45.05 14.72 12.15
C ALA A 117 45.27 16.08 12.82
N GLU A 118 44.20 16.75 13.26
CA GLU A 118 44.28 18.01 14.02
C GLU A 118 45.02 17.82 15.34
N ALA A 119 44.72 16.77 16.10
CA ALA A 119 45.41 16.45 17.34
C ALA A 119 46.91 16.18 17.12
N TRP A 120 47.24 15.45 16.06
CA TRP A 120 48.64 15.19 15.69
C TRP A 120 49.38 16.49 15.31
N ASN A 121 48.75 17.34 14.49
CA ASN A 121 49.30 18.63 14.09
C ASN A 121 49.55 19.55 15.29
N GLN A 122 48.65 19.57 16.28
CA GLN A 122 48.83 20.32 17.53
C GLN A 122 50.06 19.81 18.31
N SER A 123 50.18 18.50 18.51
CA SER A 123 51.33 17.91 19.21
C SER A 123 52.65 18.18 18.50
N LEU A 124 52.68 18.09 17.17
CA LEU A 124 53.87 18.44 16.39
C LEU A 124 54.23 19.93 16.55
N GLY A 125 53.23 20.81 16.55
CA GLY A 125 53.41 22.24 16.79
C GLY A 125 54.05 22.53 18.16
N GLU A 126 53.59 21.86 19.21
CA GLU A 126 54.16 21.94 20.56
C GLU A 126 55.61 21.45 20.59
N GLN A 127 55.91 20.29 20.00
CA GLN A 127 57.28 19.76 19.93
C GLN A 127 58.22 20.71 19.18
N MET A 128 57.77 21.30 18.07
CA MET A 128 58.56 22.29 17.34
C MET A 128 58.81 23.55 18.16
N ALA A 129 57.85 24.01 18.96
CA ALA A 129 58.02 25.16 19.84
C ALA A 129 59.06 24.88 20.93
N ILE A 130 59.01 23.69 21.54
CA ILE A 130 60.00 23.23 22.53
C ILE A 130 61.40 23.17 21.90
N LEU A 131 61.55 22.50 20.75
CA LEU A 131 62.85 22.39 20.07
C LEU A 131 63.44 23.76 19.70
N LYS A 132 62.60 24.71 19.26
CA LYS A 132 63.05 26.10 19.00
C LYS A 132 63.56 26.77 20.27
N LEU A 133 62.90 26.55 21.41
CA LEU A 133 63.32 27.10 22.69
C LEU A 133 64.66 26.49 23.14
N ASP A 134 64.83 25.18 23.01
CA ASP A 134 66.07 24.48 23.33
C ASP A 134 67.24 25.00 22.48
N ILE A 135 67.04 25.17 21.16
CA ILE A 135 68.07 25.73 20.26
C ILE A 135 68.46 27.16 20.68
N LEU A 136 67.51 27.99 21.09
CA LEU A 136 67.78 29.36 21.54
C LEU A 136 68.61 29.37 22.83
N SER A 137 68.28 28.49 23.79
CA SER A 137 69.04 28.35 25.04
C SER A 137 70.50 27.92 24.79
N LEU A 138 70.71 26.94 23.91
CA LEU A 138 72.05 26.47 23.52
C LEU A 138 72.87 27.57 22.82
N LYS A 139 72.25 28.37 21.95
CA LYS A 139 72.93 29.49 21.28
C LYS A 139 73.28 30.62 22.26
N GLY A 140 72.41 30.94 23.21
CA GLY A 140 72.68 31.96 24.24
C GLY A 140 73.79 31.53 25.22
N GLY A 141 73.82 30.25 25.59
CA GLY A 141 74.87 29.67 26.45
C GLY A 141 76.26 29.69 25.81
N MET A 142 76.36 29.35 24.51
CA MET A 142 77.64 29.37 23.78
C MET A 142 78.26 30.77 23.62
N THR A 143 77.49 31.85 23.77
CA THR A 143 78.03 33.22 23.74
C THR A 143 78.50 33.74 25.10
N SER A 144 78.34 32.96 26.17
CA SER A 144 78.67 33.37 27.55
C SER A 144 79.94 32.74 28.13
N GLU A 145 80.62 31.87 27.37
CA GLU A 145 81.98 31.42 27.72
C GLU A 145 83.00 32.22 26.90
N SER A 146 83.67 33.18 27.57
CA SER A 146 84.89 33.87 27.14
C SER A 146 85.87 33.88 28.30
#